data_AF-A0A2S6PQQ9-F1
#
_entry.id   AF-A0A2S6PQQ9-F1
#
_cell.length_a   1.000
_cell.length_b   1.000
_cell.length_c   1.000
_cell.angle_alpha   90.00
_cell.angle_beta   90.00
_cell.angle_gamma   90.00
#
_symmetry.space_group_name_H-M   'P 1'
#
loop_
_entity.id
_entity.type
_entity.pdbx_description
1 polymer ?
#
loop_
_entity_poly.entity_id
_entity_poly.type
_entity_poly.pdbx_seq_one_letter_code
_entity_poly.pdbx_strand_id
1 'polypeptide(L)'
;MGAGLLVMSPLLLAELDHVATRELGRTAAVSAIDDIRGWMRRGRVSVPEITDGHLGVAQSVRARYEALDLDLADAVNVSLAADYDTDAILTLDRRDLRAVRPLGRHKAFRIVPDDLPL
;
A
#
# COMPACT_ATOMS: atom_id res chain seq x y z
N MET A 1 14.35 -11.18 -7.80
CA MET A 1 13.38 -10.64 -8.78
C MET A 1 12.84 -9.32 -8.24
N GLY A 2 12.95 -8.22 -8.99
CA GLY A 2 12.35 -6.94 -8.59
C GLY A 2 10.85 -6.91 -8.93
N ALA A 3 10.05 -6.16 -8.18
CA ALA A 3 8.67 -5.89 -8.58
C ALA A 3 8.68 -5.13 -9.93
N GLY A 4 7.90 -5.60 -10.91
CA GLY A 4 7.78 -4.94 -12.21
C GLY A 4 7.08 -3.57 -12.12
N LEU A 5 6.26 -3.38 -11.09
CA LEU A 5 5.53 -2.15 -10.78
C LEU A 5 5.29 -2.04 -9.26
N LEU A 6 5.48 -0.85 -8.70
CA LEU A 6 5.03 -0.53 -7.34
C LEU A 6 3.68 0.20 -7.44
N VAL A 7 2.64 -0.34 -6.83
CA VAL A 7 1.34 0.32 -6.69
C VAL A 7 1.31 0.99 -5.31
N MET A 8 1.07 2.30 -5.29
CA MET A 8 1.07 3.10 -4.07
C MET A 8 -0.23 3.87 -3.98
N SER A 9 -1.04 3.59 -2.95
CA SER A 9 -2.23 4.41 -2.66
C SER A 9 -1.82 5.88 -2.46
N PRO A 10 -2.57 6.86 -3.00
CA PRO A 10 -2.29 8.28 -2.75
C PRO A 10 -2.41 8.66 -1.26
N LEU A 11 -3.10 7.85 -0.43
CA LEU A 11 -3.14 8.04 1.02
C LEU A 11 -1.73 7.94 1.64
N LEU A 12 -0.90 7.01 1.13
CA LEU A 12 0.48 6.85 1.58
C LEU A 12 1.37 8.04 1.21
N LEU A 13 1.02 8.84 0.19
CA LEU A 13 1.79 10.05 -0.14
C LEU A 13 1.66 11.11 0.95
N ALA A 14 0.46 11.26 1.53
CA ALA A 14 0.22 12.18 2.63
C ALA A 14 0.95 11.74 3.90
N GLU A 15 0.89 10.44 4.22
CA GLU A 15 1.62 9.85 5.35
C GLU A 15 3.14 9.97 5.17
N LEU A 16 3.64 9.67 3.96
CA LEU A 16 5.05 9.82 3.63
C LEU A 16 5.52 11.26 3.80
N ASP A 17 4.78 12.25 3.28
CA ASP A 17 5.13 13.68 3.43
C ASP A 17 5.18 14.09 4.91
N HIS A 18 4.18 13.65 5.69
CA HIS A 18 4.11 13.94 7.12
C HIS A 18 5.28 13.32 7.89
N VAL A 19 5.51 12.01 7.73
CA VAL A 19 6.56 11.28 8.44
C VAL A 19 7.95 11.75 7.99
N ALA A 20 8.18 11.90 6.68
CA ALA A 20 9.46 12.38 6.18
C ALA A 20 9.75 13.81 6.67
N THR A 21 8.74 14.69 6.71
CA THR A 21 8.91 16.04 7.27
C THR A 21 9.29 15.98 8.75
N ARG A 22 8.66 15.10 9.52
CA ARG A 22 8.88 14.97 10.97
C ARG A 22 10.25 14.36 11.30
N GLU A 23 10.64 13.30 10.60
CA GLU A 23 11.83 12.50 10.92
C GLU A 23 13.09 12.97 10.17
N LEU A 24 12.95 13.50 8.95
CA LEU A 24 14.06 13.82 8.05
C LEU A 24 14.10 15.31 7.64
N GLY A 25 13.06 16.07 7.97
CA GLY A 25 12.94 17.49 7.65
C GLY A 25 12.30 17.77 6.28
N ARG A 26 11.82 19.01 6.11
CA ARG A 26 11.01 19.42 4.95
C ARG A 26 11.71 19.24 3.60
N THR A 27 13.02 19.50 3.52
CA THR A 27 13.78 19.34 2.26
C THR A 27 13.80 17.88 1.80
N ALA A 28 13.96 16.94 2.73
CA ALA A 28 13.94 15.52 2.43
C ALA A 28 12.54 15.05 1.97
N ALA A 29 11.48 15.52 2.63
CA ALA A 29 10.10 15.22 2.25
C ALA A 29 9.78 15.67 0.81
N VAL A 30 10.12 16.91 0.46
CA VAL A 30 9.92 17.43 -0.91
C VAL A 30 10.72 16.60 -1.93
N SER A 31 11.99 16.27 -1.62
CA SER A 31 12.82 15.45 -2.50
C SER A 31 12.23 14.05 -2.71
N ALA A 32 11.68 13.42 -1.67
CA ALA A 32 11.07 12.10 -1.76
C ALA A 32 9.85 12.10 -2.70
N ILE A 33 9.01 13.14 -2.67
CA ILE A 33 7.90 13.30 -3.59
C ILE A 33 8.38 13.49 -5.04
N ASP A 34 9.44 14.26 -5.26
CA ASP A 34 10.02 14.43 -6.59
C ASP A 34 10.63 13.13 -7.16
N ASP A 35 11.24 12.31 -6.30
CA ASP A 35 11.72 10.97 -6.67
C ASP A 35 10.56 10.06 -7.10
N ILE A 36 9.46 10.03 -6.33
CA ILE A 36 8.24 9.28 -6.68
C ILE A 36 7.69 9.75 -8.03
N ARG A 37 7.56 11.06 -8.25
CA ARG A 37 7.13 11.61 -9.54
C ARG A 37 8.07 11.18 -10.67
N GLY A 38 9.37 11.14 -10.40
CA GLY A 38 10.38 10.63 -11.31
C GLY A 38 10.17 9.15 -11.65
N TRP A 39 9.82 8.30 -10.68
CA TRP A 39 9.54 6.89 -10.92
C TRP A 39 8.21 6.66 -11.63
N MET A 40 7.19 7.48 -11.35
CA MET A 40 5.91 7.46 -12.07
C MET A 40 6.10 7.75 -13.56
N ARG A 41 6.87 8.79 -13.91
CA ARG A 41 7.18 9.11 -15.32
C ARG A 41 7.92 7.98 -16.05
N ARG A 42 8.61 7.10 -15.32
CA ARG A 42 9.33 5.94 -15.86
C ARG A 42 8.49 4.66 -15.85
N GLY A 43 7.22 4.73 -15.45
CA GLY A 43 6.33 3.58 -15.35
C GLY A 43 6.70 2.58 -14.24
N ARG A 44 7.48 3.02 -13.24
CA ARG A 44 7.92 2.17 -12.11
C ARG A 44 7.00 2.24 -10.91
N VAL A 45 6.27 3.35 -10.74
CA VAL A 45 5.27 3.55 -9.69
C VAL A 45 3.95 3.91 -10.33
N SER A 46 2.86 3.29 -9.89
CA SER A 46 1.49 3.70 -10.17
C SER A 46 0.86 4.24 -8.89
N VAL A 47 0.24 5.42 -9.00
CA VAL A 47 -0.59 6.00 -7.94
C VAL A 47 -2.03 6.07 -8.48
N PRO A 48 -2.85 5.04 -8.22
CA PRO A 48 -4.21 4.99 -8.76
C PRO A 48 -5.13 6.00 -8.07
N GLU A 49 -6.21 6.35 -8.76
CA GLU A 49 -7.33 7.10 -8.16
C GLU A 49 -8.04 6.23 -7.13
N ILE A 50 -8.38 6.82 -5.98
CA ILE A 50 -9.22 6.16 -4.97
C ILE A 50 -10.66 6.60 -5.19
N THR A 51 -11.49 5.62 -5.53
CA THR A 51 -12.92 5.81 -5.82
C THR A 51 -13.79 5.44 -4.61
N ASP A 52 -15.07 5.80 -4.66
CA ASP A 52 -16.07 5.36 -3.67
C ASP A 52 -16.11 3.83 -3.51
N GLY A 53 -15.96 3.08 -4.60
CA GLY A 53 -15.90 1.62 -4.56
C GLY A 53 -14.74 1.09 -3.72
N HIS A 54 -13.55 1.71 -3.84
CA HIS A 54 -12.40 1.37 -3.00
C HIS A 54 -12.67 1.64 -1.52
N LEU A 55 -13.34 2.77 -1.21
CA LEU A 55 -13.69 3.12 0.16
C LEU A 55 -14.74 2.18 0.74
N GLY A 56 -15.76 1.80 -0.03
CA GLY A 56 -16.77 0.81 0.38
C GLY A 56 -16.16 -0.56 0.67
N VAL A 57 -15.23 -1.01 -0.17
CA VAL A 57 -14.44 -2.23 0.07
C VAL A 57 -13.60 -2.10 1.33
N ALA A 58 -12.87 -0.98 1.49
CA ALA A 58 -12.04 -0.73 2.67
C ALA A 58 -12.86 -0.80 3.96
N GLN A 59 -14.04 -0.19 4.01
CA GLN A 59 -14.93 -0.28 5.18
C GLN A 59 -15.42 -1.70 5.44
N SER A 60 -15.72 -2.46 4.39
CA SER A 60 -16.12 -3.87 4.50
C SER A 60 -14.99 -4.75 5.05
N VAL A 61 -13.74 -4.47 4.65
CA VAL A 61 -12.54 -5.13 5.18
C VAL A 61 -12.35 -4.79 6.65
N ARG A 62 -12.42 -3.51 7.05
CA ARG A 62 -12.30 -3.08 8.45
C ARG A 62 -13.37 -3.71 9.33
N ALA A 63 -14.62 -3.76 8.87
CA ALA A 63 -15.70 -4.42 9.60
C ALA A 63 -15.48 -5.93 9.77
N ARG A 64 -14.95 -6.60 8.73
CA ARG A 64 -14.66 -8.04 8.77
C ARG A 64 -13.50 -8.38 9.72
N TYR A 65 -12.51 -7.51 9.81
CA TYR A 65 -11.30 -7.69 10.61
C TYR A 65 -11.20 -6.63 11.71
N GLU A 66 -12.32 -6.35 12.39
CA GLU A 66 -12.42 -5.27 13.39
C GLU A 66 -11.33 -5.35 14.46
N ALA A 67 -11.00 -6.55 14.92
CA ALA A 67 -9.97 -6.78 15.94
C ALA A 67 -8.55 -6.40 15.51
N LEU A 68 -8.29 -6.22 14.21
CA LEU A 68 -6.99 -5.77 13.70
C LEU A 68 -6.85 -4.24 13.70
N ASP A 69 -7.94 -3.48 13.90
CA ASP A 69 -7.94 -2.01 13.89
C ASP A 69 -7.21 -1.39 12.69
N LEU A 70 -7.41 -1.98 11.50
CA LEU A 70 -6.74 -1.54 10.27
C LEU A 70 -7.02 -0.05 10.01
N ASP A 71 -5.97 0.69 9.69
CA ASP A 71 -6.12 2.05 9.21
C ASP A 71 -6.74 2.09 7.80
N LEU A 72 -7.05 3.29 7.33
CA LEU A 72 -7.67 3.46 6.02
C LEU A 72 -6.70 3.10 4.88
N ALA A 73 -5.41 3.39 5.01
CA ALA A 73 -4.43 3.13 3.97
C ALA A 73 -4.25 1.62 3.75
N ASP A 74 -4.15 0.85 4.82
CA ASP A 74 -4.08 -0.61 4.80
C ASP A 74 -5.34 -1.23 4.21
N ALA A 75 -6.52 -0.77 4.64
CA ALA A 75 -7.78 -1.28 4.11
C ALA A 75 -7.97 -0.95 2.61
N VAL A 76 -7.54 0.24 2.16
CA VAL A 76 -7.53 0.60 0.74
C VAL A 76 -6.51 -0.22 -0.04
N ASN A 77 -5.34 -0.52 0.53
CA ASN A 77 -4.33 -1.38 -0.11
C ASN A 77 -4.88 -2.79 -0.38
N VAL A 78 -5.77 -3.32 0.45
CA VAL A 78 -6.46 -4.60 0.20
C VAL A 78 -7.37 -4.52 -1.03
N SER A 79 -8.06 -3.39 -1.24
CA SER A 79 -8.86 -3.15 -2.46
C SER A 79 -7.95 -3.02 -3.69
N LEU A 80 -6.90 -2.21 -3.62
CA LEU A 80 -5.96 -2.02 -4.73
C LEU A 80 -5.24 -3.33 -5.10
N ALA A 81 -4.91 -4.17 -4.13
CA ALA A 81 -4.32 -5.47 -4.40
C ALA A 81 -5.24 -6.37 -5.25
N ALA A 82 -6.56 -6.25 -5.07
CA ALA A 82 -7.53 -6.95 -5.89
C ALA A 82 -7.56 -6.40 -7.33
N ASP A 83 -7.60 -5.08 -7.49
CA ASP A 83 -7.63 -4.41 -8.80
C ASP A 83 -6.38 -4.70 -9.64
N TYR A 84 -5.23 -4.80 -8.97
CA TYR A 84 -3.95 -5.12 -9.61
C TYR A 84 -3.62 -6.62 -9.61
N ASP A 85 -4.55 -7.49 -9.19
CA ASP A 85 -4.44 -8.95 -9.20
C ASP A 85 -3.11 -9.44 -8.58
N THR A 86 -2.78 -8.88 -7.41
CA THR A 86 -1.52 -9.15 -6.69
C THR A 86 -1.79 -9.62 -5.27
N ASP A 87 -0.91 -10.51 -4.79
CA ASP A 87 -0.82 -10.87 -3.38
C ASP A 87 0.41 -10.28 -2.69
N ALA A 88 1.30 -9.56 -3.39
CA ALA A 88 2.47 -8.98 -2.77
C ALA A 88 2.16 -7.62 -2.13
N ILE A 89 2.40 -7.50 -0.83
CA ILE A 89 2.32 -6.22 -0.10
C ILE A 89 3.66 -5.93 0.55
N LEU A 90 4.20 -4.73 0.27
CA LEU A 90 5.37 -4.19 0.94
C LEU A 90 4.90 -3.38 2.15
N THR A 91 5.17 -3.86 3.35
CA THR A 91 4.79 -3.16 4.59
C THR A 91 5.81 -3.42 5.69
N LEU A 92 5.95 -2.45 6.60
CA LEU A 92 6.67 -2.63 7.85
C LEU A 92 5.76 -3.25 8.93
N ASP A 93 4.44 -3.04 8.84
CA ASP A 93 3.47 -3.68 9.72
C ASP A 93 3.03 -5.04 9.16
N ARG A 94 3.78 -6.06 9.56
CA ARG A 94 3.68 -7.40 8.99
C ARG A 94 2.54 -8.22 9.57
N ARG A 95 2.00 -7.86 10.73
CA ARG A 95 1.14 -8.77 11.51
C ARG A 95 -0.29 -8.76 10.99
N ASP A 96 -0.83 -7.57 10.77
CA ASP A 96 -2.26 -7.42 10.56
C ASP A 96 -2.65 -7.91 9.17
N LEU A 97 -1.87 -7.56 8.14
CA LEU A 97 -2.15 -7.99 6.76
C LEU A 97 -1.96 -9.50 6.54
N ARG A 98 -1.23 -10.23 7.40
CA ARG A 98 -1.19 -11.70 7.32
C ARG A 98 -2.50 -12.37 7.72
N ALA A 99 -3.31 -11.71 8.57
CA ALA A 99 -4.63 -12.20 8.96
C ALA A 99 -5.70 -11.87 7.90
N VAL A 100 -5.45 -10.88 7.04
CA VAL A 100 -6.37 -10.48 5.97
C VAL A 100 -6.24 -11.41 4.76
N ARG A 101 -7.37 -11.97 4.32
CA ARG A 101 -7.44 -12.72 3.05
C ARG A 101 -7.56 -11.76 1.85
N PRO A 102 -6.76 -11.92 0.78
CA PRO A 102 -6.95 -11.19 -0.47
C PRO A 102 -8.37 -11.35 -1.03
N LEU A 103 -8.90 -10.30 -1.66
CA LEU A 103 -10.27 -10.31 -2.21
C LEU A 103 -10.38 -11.06 -3.56
N GLY A 104 -9.24 -11.34 -4.20
CA GLY A 104 -9.16 -12.07 -5.47
C GLY A 104 -8.90 -13.58 -5.31
N ARG A 105 -8.22 -14.15 -6.31
CA ARG A 105 -7.92 -15.60 -6.37
C ARG A 105 -6.86 -16.07 -5.35
N HIS A 106 -6.10 -15.14 -4.79
CA HIS A 106 -4.98 -15.45 -3.91
C HIS A 106 -5.47 -15.92 -2.52
N LYS A 107 -4.77 -16.89 -1.94
CA LYS A 107 -5.17 -17.49 -0.66
C LYS A 107 -4.69 -16.70 0.55
N ALA A 108 -3.56 -16.01 0.43
CA ALA A 108 -2.94 -15.19 1.46
C ALA A 108 -2.06 -14.12 0.80
N PHE A 109 -1.82 -13.00 1.49
CA PHE A 109 -0.82 -12.03 1.07
C PHE A 109 0.61 -12.56 1.30
N ARG A 110 1.50 -12.28 0.35
CA ARG A 110 2.95 -12.36 0.50
C ARG A 110 3.45 -11.01 1.02
N ILE A 111 3.92 -10.99 2.26
CA ILE A 111 4.42 -9.79 2.93
C ILE A 111 5.91 -9.66 2.63
N VAL A 112 6.30 -8.68 1.83
CA VAL A 112 7.70 -8.40 1.54
C VAL A 112 8.24 -7.31 2.49
N PRO A 113 9.51 -7.36 2.88
CA PRO A 113 10.57 -8.27 2.39
C PRO A 113 10.56 -9.68 3.00
N ASP A 114 9.73 -9.96 4.00
CA ASP A 114 9.77 -11.22 4.77
C ASP A 114 9.55 -12.49 3.93
N ASP A 115 8.65 -12.42 2.96
CA ASP A 115 8.28 -13.53 2.09
C ASP A 115 9.03 -13.50 0.75
N LEU A 116 10.13 -12.72 0.63
CA LEU A 116 10.99 -12.77 -0.55
C LEU A 116 11.71 -14.14 -0.60
N PRO A 117 11.76 -14.79 -1.78
CA PRO A 117 12.55 -16.01 -1.93
C PRO A 117 14.04 -15.70 -1.70
N LEU A 118 14.70 -16.58 -0.95
CA LEU A 118 16.15 -16.58 -0.72
C LEU A 118 16.92 -16.78 -2.03
#